data_AF-A0A7Y0SR04-F1
#
_entry.id   AF-A0A7Y0SR04-F1
#
_cell.length_a   1.000
_cell.length_b   1.000
_cell.length_c   1.000
_cell.angle_alpha   90.00
_cell.angle_beta   90.00
_cell.angle_gamma   90.00
#
_symmetry.space_group_name_H-M   'P 1'
#
loop_
_entity.id
_entity.type
_entity.pdbx_description
1 polymer ?
#
loop_
_entity_poly.entity_id
_entity_poly.type
_entity_poly.pdbx_seq_one_letter_code
_entity_poly.pdbx_strand_id
1 'polypeptide(L)'
;LETTIRYTMVNDLFYSDDPSFSGDTKYTDKGIDFKVRLMQESEYLPELSVGVRDFAGTGLFDGEFVAATKRYSNRNLGTFDLTLGRGWGYLGTRDNISNPN
;
A
#
# COMPACT_ATOMS: atom_id res chain seq x y z
N LEU A 1 0.58 3.69 -15.72
CA LEU A 1 1.43 3.00 -14.74
C LEU A 1 1.96 4.05 -13.78
N GLU A 2 1.77 3.85 -12.49
CA GLU A 2 2.22 4.73 -11.42
C GLU A 2 3.13 3.92 -10.50
N THR A 3 4.30 4.46 -10.18
CA THR A 3 5.28 3.82 -9.29
C THR A 3 5.61 4.79 -8.17
N THR A 4 5.59 4.31 -6.93
CA THR A 4 5.90 5.11 -5.74
C THR A 4 7.04 4.46 -4.98
N ILE A 5 8.06 5.26 -4.67
CA ILE A 5 9.18 4.84 -3.82
C ILE A 5 8.99 5.52 -2.47
N ARG A 6 8.94 4.72 -1.40
CA ARG A 6 8.76 5.20 -0.02
C ARG A 6 9.94 4.78 0.85
N TYR A 7 10.38 5.72 1.66
CA TYR A 7 11.41 5.50 2.67
C TYR A 7 10.79 5.84 4.03
N THR A 8 10.64 4.84 4.89
CA THR A 8 10.04 5.03 6.21
C THR A 8 11.07 4.69 7.28
N MET A 9 11.30 5.65 8.18
CA MET A 9 12.16 5.47 9.33
C MET A 9 11.26 5.31 10.56
N VAL A 10 11.33 4.15 11.21
CA VAL A 10 10.61 3.90 12.46
C VAL A 10 11.53 4.29 13.61
N ASN A 11 11.13 5.28 14.39
CA ASN A 11 11.97 5.84 15.45
C ASN A 11 11.97 5.00 16.75
N ASP A 12 11.01 4.07 16.90
CA ASP A 12 10.77 3.33 18.16
C ASP A 12 11.24 1.86 18.11
N LEU A 13 11.91 1.43 17.04
CA LEU A 13 12.49 0.09 16.90
C LEU A 13 13.95 0.20 16.46
N PHE A 14 14.84 -0.37 17.27
CA PHE A 14 16.25 -0.55 16.91
C PHE A 14 16.36 -1.66 15.86
N TYR A 15 17.38 -1.56 14.99
CA TYR A 15 17.59 -2.52 13.89
C TYR A 15 17.89 -3.96 14.36
N SER A 16 18.31 -4.12 15.62
CA SER A 16 18.65 -5.36 16.31
C SER A 16 18.61 -5.15 17.83
N ASP A 17 18.30 -6.20 18.60
CA ASP A 17 18.40 -6.22 20.07
C ASP A 17 19.86 -6.21 20.57
N ASP A 18 20.84 -6.36 19.67
CA ASP A 18 22.27 -6.27 19.99
C ASP A 18 22.75 -4.80 20.01
N PRO A 19 23.12 -4.25 21.18
CA PRO A 19 23.56 -2.86 21.32
C PRO A 19 24.85 -2.54 20.56
N SER A 20 25.67 -3.56 20.27
CA SER A 20 26.95 -3.41 19.56
C SER A 20 26.79 -3.28 18.05
N PHE A 21 25.66 -3.75 17.51
CA PHE A 21 25.35 -3.73 16.08
C PHE A 21 24.39 -2.59 15.71
N SER A 22 23.44 -2.23 16.59
CA SER A 22 22.43 -1.21 16.31
C SER A 22 22.92 0.23 16.49
N GLY A 23 23.73 0.54 17.51
CA GLY A 23 24.09 1.93 17.84
C GLY A 23 22.86 2.86 17.88
N ASP A 24 22.88 3.94 17.10
CA ASP A 24 21.76 4.89 16.85
C ASP A 24 20.99 4.61 15.54
N THR A 25 21.19 3.45 14.92
CA THR A 25 20.69 3.16 13.57
C THR A 25 19.22 2.76 13.61
N LYS A 26 18.35 3.74 13.31
CA LYS A 26 16.90 3.57 13.27
C LYS A 26 16.49 2.56 12.20
N TYR A 27 15.53 1.69 12.52
CA TYR A 27 14.97 0.74 11.56
C TYR A 27 14.45 1.50 10.32
N THR A 28 15.06 1.18 9.19
CA THR A 28 14.75 1.78 7.91
C THR A 28 14.08 0.73 7.06
N ASP A 29 12.83 0.97 6.71
CA ASP A 29 12.10 0.16 5.76
C ASP A 29 12.01 0.91 4.43
N LYS A 30 12.36 0.20 3.35
CA LYS A 30 12.31 0.72 1.98
C LYS A 30 11.18 0.00 1.26
N GLY A 31 10.15 0.71 0.84
CA GLY A 31 9.06 0.11 0.07
C GLY A 31 9.04 0.62 -1.36
N ILE A 32 8.78 -0.27 -2.31
CA ILE A 32 8.41 0.12 -3.69
C ILE A 32 6.98 -0.35 -3.93
N ASP A 33 6.12 0.60 -4.25
CA ASP A 33 4.71 0.36 -4.56
C ASP A 33 4.50 0.55 -6.07
N PHE A 34 3.73 -0.34 -6.68
CA PHE A 34 3.33 -0.29 -8.08
C PHE A 34 1.82 -0.23 -8.18
N LYS A 35 1.32 0.62 -9.09
CA LYS A 35 -0.11 0.74 -9.39
C LYS A 35 -0.32 0.81 -10.89
N VAL A 36 -1.17 -0.07 -11.38
CA VAL A 36 -1.56 -0.17 -12.78
C VAL A 36 -3.03 0.16 -12.91
N ARG A 37 -3.34 1.13 -13.78
CA ARG A 37 -4.71 1.40 -14.19
C ARG A 37 -5.15 0.31 -15.18
N LEU A 38 -6.19 -0.43 -14.84
CA LEU A 38 -6.76 -1.47 -15.68
C LEU A 38 -7.82 -0.89 -16.62
N MET A 39 -8.62 0.05 -16.14
CA MET A 39 -9.75 0.61 -16.88
C MET A 39 -9.84 2.11 -16.64
N GLN A 40 -10.08 2.88 -17.69
CA GLN A 40 -10.32 4.32 -17.59
C GLN A 40 -11.75 4.57 -17.11
N GLU A 41 -11.96 5.70 -16.44
CA GLU A 41 -13.29 6.17 -16.10
C GLU A 41 -14.12 6.41 -17.36
N SER A 42 -15.39 5.99 -17.32
CA SER A 42 -16.40 6.30 -18.35
C SER A 42 -17.61 6.96 -17.69
N GLU A 43 -18.64 7.32 -18.46
CA GLU A 43 -19.85 7.93 -17.90
C GLU A 43 -20.52 7.05 -16.85
N TYR A 44 -20.56 5.73 -17.07
CA TYR A 44 -21.23 4.77 -16.18
C TYR A 44 -20.29 3.98 -15.26
N LEU A 45 -19.01 3.83 -15.61
CA LEU A 45 -18.06 3.03 -14.84
C LEU A 45 -16.97 3.90 -14.22
N PRO A 46 -16.53 3.60 -12.98
CA PRO A 46 -15.35 4.24 -12.39
C PRO A 46 -14.06 3.77 -13.09
N GLU A 47 -13.00 4.55 -12.97
CA GLU A 47 -11.64 4.10 -13.24
C GLU A 47 -11.31 2.94 -12.30
N LEU A 48 -10.77 1.85 -12.82
CA LEU A 48 -10.29 0.73 -12.01
C LEU A 48 -8.77 0.64 -12.10
N SER A 49 -8.14 0.54 -10.94
CA SER A 49 -6.70 0.33 -10.80
C SER A 49 -6.43 -0.80 -9.83
N VAL A 50 -5.35 -1.54 -10.07
CA VAL A 50 -4.79 -2.50 -9.11
C VAL A 50 -3.38 -2.10 -8.77
N GLY A 51 -2.90 -2.46 -7.59
CA GLY A 51 -1.53 -2.22 -7.23
C GLY A 51 -1.02 -3.23 -6.22
N VAL A 52 0.31 -3.28 -6.13
CA VAL A 52 1.05 -4.04 -5.14
C VAL A 52 1.89 -3.06 -4.35
N ARG A 53 2.03 -3.29 -3.05
CA ARG A 53 2.83 -2.48 -2.14
C ARG A 53 3.97 -3.31 -1.60
N ASP A 54 5.07 -2.63 -1.28
CA ASP A 54 6.22 -3.23 -0.60
C ASP A 54 6.95 -4.35 -1.38
N PHE A 55 6.97 -4.27 -2.72
CA PHE A 55 7.58 -5.30 -3.59
C PHE A 55 9.11 -5.48 -3.38
N ALA A 56 9.79 -4.47 -2.84
CA ALA A 56 11.24 -4.48 -2.64
C ALA A 56 11.67 -4.07 -1.22
N GLY A 57 10.80 -4.25 -0.23
CA GLY A 57 11.09 -3.99 1.18
C GLY A 57 11.32 -5.22 2.01
N THR A 58 11.13 -5.08 3.33
CA THR A 58 11.34 -6.18 4.28
C THR A 58 10.19 -7.20 4.28
N GLY A 59 9.13 -6.98 3.47
CA GLY A 59 7.95 -7.83 3.36
C GLY A 59 6.90 -7.60 4.44
N LEU A 60 7.15 -6.63 5.33
CA LEU A 60 6.30 -6.32 6.48
C LEU A 60 4.99 -5.61 6.07
N PHE A 61 4.92 -5.09 4.84
CA PHE A 61 3.73 -4.43 4.29
C PHE A 61 3.33 -4.97 2.91
N ASP A 62 3.74 -6.19 2.55
CA ASP A 62 3.37 -6.78 1.27
C ASP A 62 1.85 -6.90 1.17
N GLY A 63 1.29 -6.33 0.11
CA GLY A 63 -0.13 -6.13 0.00
C GLY A 63 -0.57 -5.74 -1.39
N GLU A 64 -1.60 -6.41 -1.87
CA GLU A 64 -2.28 -6.08 -3.11
C GLU A 64 -3.51 -5.23 -2.81
N PHE A 65 -3.88 -4.36 -3.74
CA PHE A 65 -5.12 -3.61 -3.65
C PHE A 65 -5.77 -3.42 -5.00
N VAL A 66 -7.09 -3.28 -4.97
CA VAL A 66 -7.91 -2.76 -6.05
C VAL A 66 -8.50 -1.43 -5.61
N ALA A 67 -8.54 -0.46 -6.51
CA ALA A 67 -9.11 0.85 -6.30
C ALA A 67 -10.03 1.24 -7.46
N ALA A 68 -11.17 1.83 -7.12
CA ALA A 68 -12.14 2.40 -8.04
C ALA A 68 -12.19 3.92 -7.80
N THR A 69 -11.96 4.72 -8.84
CA THR A 69 -12.00 6.19 -8.77
C THR A 69 -13.07 6.74 -9.70
N LYS A 70 -13.90 7.65 -9.21
CA LYS A 70 -14.93 8.34 -9.99
C LYS A 70 -14.83 9.84 -9.77
N ARG A 71 -14.78 10.60 -10.87
CA ARG A 71 -14.80 12.05 -10.86
C ARG A 71 -16.24 12.55 -10.92
N TYR A 72 -16.62 13.29 -9.89
CA TYR A 72 -17.90 14.00 -9.84
C TYR A 72 -17.65 15.48 -10.04
N SER A 73 -18.21 16.05 -11.11
CA SER A 73 -18.15 17.49 -11.38
C SER A 73 -19.52 18.12 -11.17
N ASN A 74 -19.60 19.13 -10.32
CA ASN A 74 -20.79 19.92 -10.07
C ASN A 74 -20.48 21.39 -10.32
N ARG A 75 -21.32 22.08 -11.09
CA ARG A 75 -21.13 23.48 -11.50
C ARG A 75 -21.10 24.45 -10.31
N ASN A 76 -21.73 24.12 -9.19
CA ASN A 76 -21.85 24.99 -8.01
C ASN A 76 -20.83 24.64 -6.91
N LEU A 77 -20.33 23.39 -6.89
CA LEU A 77 -19.47 22.88 -5.82
C LEU A 77 -18.02 22.61 -6.28
N GLY A 78 -17.79 22.48 -7.59
CA GLY A 78 -16.49 22.14 -8.17
C GLY A 78 -16.37 20.67 -8.56
N THR A 79 -15.14 20.22 -8.80
CA THR A 79 -14.84 18.84 -9.22
C THR A 79 -14.18 18.09 -8.06
N PHE A 80 -14.68 16.89 -7.77
CA PHE A 80 -14.20 16.02 -6.70
C PHE A 80 -13.93 14.63 -7.24
N ASP A 81 -12.82 14.03 -6.82
CA ASP A 81 -12.47 12.66 -7.16
C ASP A 81 -12.75 11.76 -5.95
N LEU A 82 -13.69 10.84 -6.07
CA LEU A 82 -14.00 9.84 -5.05
C LEU A 82 -13.24 8.55 -5.37
N THR A 83 -12.37 8.10 -4.47
CA THR A 83 -11.65 6.83 -4.62
C THR A 83 -12.04 5.87 -3.51
N LEU A 84 -12.48 4.67 -3.89
CA LEU A 84 -12.77 3.56 -2.99
C LEU A 84 -11.82 2.42 -3.29
N GLY A 85 -11.11 1.92 -2.28
CA GLY A 85 -10.15 0.83 -2.46
C GLY A 85 -10.33 -0.28 -1.44
N ARG A 86 -9.97 -1.49 -1.84
CA ARG A 86 -9.87 -2.67 -0.97
C ARG A 86 -8.53 -3.34 -1.19
N GLY A 87 -7.85 -3.68 -0.10
CA GLY A 87 -6.59 -4.43 -0.15
C GLY A 87 -6.67 -5.77 0.59
N TRP A 88 -5.75 -6.66 0.24
CA TRP A 88 -5.47 -7.96 0.87
C TRP A 88 -3.96 -8.25 0.77
N GLY A 89 -3.44 -9.28 1.43
CA GLY A 89 -1.99 -9.51 1.60
C GLY A 89 -1.62 -9.62 3.07
N TYR A 90 -0.45 -9.19 3.55
CA TYR A 90 -0.09 -9.24 4.98
C TYR A 90 -1.07 -8.45 5.89
N LEU A 91 -1.83 -7.50 5.32
CA LEU A 91 -2.98 -6.84 5.97
C LEU A 91 -4.26 -7.73 6.06
N GLY A 92 -4.27 -8.89 5.42
CA GLY A 92 -5.34 -9.90 5.40
C GLY A 92 -4.88 -11.35 5.68
N THR A 93 -3.59 -11.61 5.90
CA THR A 93 -3.04 -12.95 6.26
C THR A 93 -2.69 -13.03 7.74
N ARG A 94 -3.73 -13.12 8.57
CA ARG A 94 -3.70 -13.99 9.77
C ARG A 94 -4.86 -14.97 9.70
N ASP A 95 -4.96 -15.70 8.59
CA ASP A 95 -5.46 -17.08 8.63
C ASP A 95 -4.36 -17.95 9.22
N ASN A 96 -4.17 -17.81 10.53
CA ASN A 96 -3.43 -18.79 11.31
C ASN A 96 -4.37 -19.99 11.54
N ILE A 97 -4.66 -20.76 10.49
CA ILE A 97 -5.09 -22.15 10.70
C ILE A 97 -3.81 -22.90 11.05
N SER A 98 -3.47 -22.88 12.33
CA SER A 98 -2.61 -23.88 12.93
C SER A 98 -3.30 -25.24 12.73
N ASN A 99 -2.80 -26.03 11.78
CA ASN A 99 -3.13 -27.44 11.68
C ASN A 99 -2.67 -28.14 12.98
N PRO A 100 -3.58 -28.73 13.77
CA PRO A 100 -3.17 -29.55 14.89
C PRO A 100 -2.64 -30.87 14.33
N ASN A 101 -1.39 -31.19 14.61
CA ASN A 101 -0.91 -32.56 14.73
C ASN A 101 -0.10 -32.65 16.02
#